data_AF-A0A2T4AQV7-F1
#
_entry.id   AF-A0A2T4AQV7-F1
#
_cell.length_a   1.000
_cell.length_b   1.000
_cell.length_c   1.000
_cell.angle_alpha   90.00
_cell.angle_beta   90.00
_cell.angle_gamma   90.00
#
_symmetry.space_group_name_H-M   'P 1'
#
loop_
_entity.id
_entity.type
_entity.pdbx_description
1 polymer ?
#
loop_
_entity_poly.entity_id
_entity_poly.type
_entity_poly.pdbx_seq_one_letter_code
_entity_poly.pdbx_strand_id
1 'polypeptide(L)'
;GNGALAYLEVFRNLGCLNLLRQHTYREEYDYSYLDAFQGTEAQIMARVDGCVQRLREVLMCLGDTTPYLIMLTPEKAQKESPDFNTLHNCRNFDKILEWTKERESPTLHKLPNLYSLSRE
;
A
#
# COMPACT_ATOMS: atom_id res chain seq x y z
N GLY A 1 0.35 -34.61 0.93
CA GLY A 1 -0.49 -33.42 1.10
C GLY A 1 -0.10 -32.43 0.03
N ASN A 2 -1.08 -31.83 -0.65
CA ASN A 2 -0.83 -30.79 -1.64
C ASN A 2 -0.50 -29.50 -0.89
N GLY A 3 0.77 -29.10 -0.86
CA GLY A 3 1.19 -27.86 -0.21
C GLY A 3 0.55 -26.63 -0.88
N ALA A 4 0.26 -25.59 -0.09
CA ALA A 4 -0.21 -24.30 -0.59
C ALA A 4 0.91 -23.26 -0.52
N LEU A 5 1.07 -22.46 -1.56
CA LEU A 5 1.91 -21.27 -1.52
C LEU A 5 1.13 -20.14 -0.84
N ALA A 6 1.74 -19.52 0.17
CA ALA A 6 1.16 -18.40 0.90
C ALA A 6 2.11 -17.20 0.87
N TYR A 7 1.53 -16.00 0.86
CA TYR A 7 2.26 -14.74 0.91
C TYR A 7 1.70 -13.88 2.03
N LEU A 8 2.55 -13.02 2.61
CA LEU A 8 2.05 -11.99 3.50
C LEU A 8 1.30 -10.93 2.69
N GLU A 9 0.07 -10.68 3.11
CA GLU A 9 -0.85 -9.76 2.43
C GLU A 9 -0.32 -8.32 2.35
N VAL A 10 0.51 -7.91 3.30
CA VAL A 10 1.08 -6.55 3.34
C VAL A 10 1.84 -6.18 2.06
N PHE A 11 2.50 -7.14 1.40
CA PHE A 11 3.21 -6.87 0.16
C PHE A 11 2.27 -6.70 -1.04
N ARG A 12 1.11 -7.37 -1.04
CA ARG A 12 0.05 -7.09 -2.02
C ARG A 12 -0.51 -5.69 -1.81
N ASN A 13 -0.68 -5.27 -0.56
CA ASN A 13 -1.22 -3.95 -0.23
C ASN A 13 -0.26 -2.83 -0.64
N LEU A 14 1.04 -2.99 -0.37
CA LEU A 14 2.09 -2.07 -0.83
C LEU A 14 2.18 -2.00 -2.36
N GLY A 15 2.08 -3.14 -3.05
CA GLY A 15 2.00 -3.17 -4.52
C GLY A 15 0.78 -2.42 -5.05
N CYS A 16 -0.36 -2.51 -4.37
CA CYS A 16 -1.55 -1.72 -4.71
C CYS A 16 -1.36 -0.22 -4.47
N LEU A 17 -0.75 0.18 -3.36
CA LEU A 17 -0.42 1.59 -3.10
C LEU A 17 0.51 2.14 -4.19
N ASN A 18 1.53 1.38 -4.59
CA ASN A 18 2.45 1.80 -5.65
C ASN A 18 1.74 1.91 -7.01
N LEU A 19 0.82 1.00 -7.34
CA LEU A 19 0.00 1.12 -8.55
C LEU A 19 -0.83 2.41 -8.55
N LEU A 20 -1.47 2.76 -7.43
CA LEU A 20 -2.23 4.00 -7.33
C LEU A 20 -1.32 5.22 -7.54
N ARG A 21 -0.15 5.24 -6.90
CA ARG A 21 0.87 6.29 -7.09
C ARG A 21 1.28 6.41 -8.55
N GLN A 22 1.67 5.31 -9.19
CA GLN A 22 2.08 5.29 -10.60
C GLN A 22 0.95 5.76 -11.52
N HIS A 23 -0.29 5.36 -11.24
CA HIS A 23 -1.46 5.78 -12.01
C HIS A 23 -1.71 7.28 -11.89
N THR A 24 -1.50 7.89 -10.72
CA THR A 24 -1.60 9.35 -10.53
C THR A 24 -0.59 10.12 -11.39
N TYR A 25 0.60 9.56 -11.62
CA TYR A 25 1.68 10.22 -12.37
C TYR A 25 1.87 9.65 -13.79
N ARG A 26 0.82 9.05 -14.36
CA ARG A 26 0.90 8.38 -15.67
C ARG A 26 1.02 9.32 -16.85
N GLU A 27 0.74 10.60 -16.65
CA GLU A 27 0.88 11.63 -17.69
C GLU A 27 2.32 12.13 -17.78
N GLU A 28 3.06 12.08 -16.67
CA GLU A 28 4.44 12.56 -16.55
C GLU A 28 5.49 11.45 -16.76
N TYR A 29 5.14 10.20 -16.44
CA TYR A 29 6.07 9.07 -16.54
C TYR A 29 5.45 7.89 -17.30
N ASP A 30 6.26 7.25 -18.14
CA ASP A 30 5.85 6.05 -18.88
C ASP A 30 5.94 4.82 -17.97
N TYR A 31 4.77 4.26 -17.63
CA TYR A 31 4.63 3.00 -16.90
C TYR A 31 4.09 1.86 -17.79
N SER A 32 3.97 2.08 -19.10
CA SER A 32 3.38 1.10 -20.03
C SER A 32 4.12 -0.23 -20.03
N TYR A 33 5.40 -0.25 -19.69
CA TYR A 33 6.21 -1.48 -19.59
C TYR A 33 5.80 -2.41 -18.43
N LEU A 34 5.00 -1.95 -17.47
CA LEU A 34 4.55 -2.74 -16.33
C LEU A 34 3.27 -3.50 -16.65
N ASP A 35 3.18 -4.75 -16.21
CA ASP A 35 1.99 -5.61 -16.38
C ASP A 35 0.68 -4.97 -15.90
N ALA A 36 0.76 -4.12 -14.86
CA ALA A 36 -0.40 -3.43 -14.31
C ALA A 36 -1.04 -2.42 -15.30
N PHE A 37 -0.25 -1.89 -16.23
CA PHE A 37 -0.66 -0.92 -17.25
C PHE A 37 -0.86 -1.55 -18.63
N GLN A 38 -0.79 -2.88 -18.74
CA GLN A 38 -1.07 -3.60 -19.98
C GLN A 38 -2.57 -3.79 -20.21
N GLY A 39 -3.01 -3.66 -21.47
CA GLY A 39 -4.40 -3.88 -21.88
C GLY A 39 -5.16 -2.58 -22.17
N THR A 40 -6.49 -2.68 -22.21
CA THR A 40 -7.36 -1.51 -22.45
C THR A 40 -7.43 -0.62 -21.21
N GLU A 41 -7.79 0.65 -21.41
CA GLU A 41 -8.00 1.59 -20.29
C GLU A 41 -8.99 1.04 -19.26
N ALA A 42 -10.06 0.37 -19.70
CA ALA A 42 -11.01 -0.27 -18.79
C ALA A 42 -10.38 -1.37 -17.93
N GLN A 43 -9.44 -2.15 -18.48
CA GLN A 43 -8.72 -3.18 -17.73
C GLN A 43 -7.74 -2.56 -16.72
N ILE A 44 -7.05 -1.48 -17.10
CA ILE A 44 -6.17 -0.73 -16.19
C ILE A 44 -7.00 -0.15 -15.04
N MET A 45 -8.11 0.51 -15.35
CA MET A 45 -9.01 1.08 -14.34
C MET A 45 -9.63 0.02 -13.42
N ALA A 46 -9.94 -1.17 -13.92
CA ALA A 46 -10.40 -2.28 -13.09
C ALA A 46 -9.34 -2.73 -12.06
N ARG A 47 -8.05 -2.72 -12.43
CA ARG A 47 -6.95 -3.02 -11.49
C ARG A 47 -6.79 -1.90 -10.46
N VAL A 48 -6.88 -0.64 -10.89
CA VAL A 48 -6.83 0.55 -10.01
C VAL A 48 -7.97 0.50 -8.99
N ASP A 49 -9.21 0.31 -9.42
CA ASP A 49 -10.36 0.21 -8.52
C ASP A 49 -10.24 -1.00 -7.57
N GLY A 50 -9.81 -2.16 -8.09
CA GLY A 50 -9.54 -3.32 -7.25
C GLY A 50 -8.51 -3.05 -6.14
N CYS A 51 -7.50 -2.22 -6.43
CA CYS A 51 -6.54 -1.79 -5.43
C CYS A 51 -7.11 -0.80 -4.42
N VAL A 52 -7.98 0.13 -4.83
CA VAL A 52 -8.72 1.01 -3.90
C VAL A 52 -9.59 0.18 -2.95
N GLN A 53 -10.36 -0.78 -3.48
CA GLN A 53 -11.22 -1.63 -2.66
C GLN A 53 -10.42 -2.48 -1.67
N ARG A 54 -9.32 -3.07 -2.12
CA ARG A 54 -8.42 -3.83 -1.25
C ARG A 54 -7.83 -2.98 -0.12
N LEU A 55 -7.34 -1.78 -0.43
CA LEU A 55 -6.80 -0.89 0.60
C LEU A 55 -7.89 -0.44 1.57
N ARG A 56 -9.11 -0.16 1.09
CA ARG A 56 -10.27 0.14 1.95
C ARG A 56 -10.55 -1.02 2.92
N GLU A 57 -10.62 -2.25 2.43
CA GLU A 57 -10.86 -3.44 3.25
C GLU A 57 -9.76 -3.63 4.31
N VAL A 58 -8.50 -3.46 3.93
CA VAL A 58 -7.35 -3.57 4.84
C VAL A 58 -7.38 -2.48 5.91
N LEU A 59 -7.69 -1.23 5.55
CA LEU A 59 -7.83 -0.13 6.51
C LEU A 59 -8.95 -0.40 7.52
N MET A 60 -10.08 -0.94 7.06
CA MET A 60 -11.18 -1.36 7.94
C MET A 60 -10.80 -2.55 8.82
N CYS A 61 -10.03 -3.49 8.30
CA CYS A 61 -9.60 -4.68 9.03
C CYS A 61 -8.57 -4.35 10.12
N LEU A 62 -7.60 -3.47 9.81
CA LEU A 62 -6.61 -3.01 10.77
C LEU A 62 -7.22 -2.06 11.81
N GLY A 63 -8.13 -1.17 11.39
CA GLY A 63 -8.93 -0.31 12.26
C GLY A 63 -8.10 0.48 13.27
N ASP A 64 -7.31 1.46 12.80
CA ASP A 64 -6.53 2.30 13.71
C ASP A 64 -7.44 3.10 14.65
N THR A 65 -7.27 2.88 15.96
CA THR A 65 -8.05 3.52 17.03
C THR A 65 -7.35 4.73 17.62
N THR A 66 -6.19 5.12 17.10
CA THR A 66 -5.46 6.31 17.52
C THR A 66 -6.28 7.56 17.14
N PRO A 67 -6.69 8.39 18.11
CA PRO A 67 -7.41 9.62 17.80
C PRO A 67 -6.48 10.59 17.06
N TYR A 68 -7.00 11.27 16.04
CA TYR A 68 -6.39 12.50 15.54
C TYR A 68 -6.96 13.69 16.32
N LEU A 69 -6.16 14.74 16.48
CA LEU A 69 -6.57 15.92 17.25
C LEU A 69 -7.11 16.99 16.31
N ILE A 70 -8.05 17.80 16.79
CA ILE A 70 -8.45 19.05 16.13
C ILE A 70 -7.84 20.20 16.91
N MET A 71 -6.87 20.87 16.30
CA MET A 71 -6.22 22.03 16.90
C MET A 71 -7.05 23.28 16.62
N LEU A 72 -7.43 23.98 17.68
CA LEU A 72 -8.15 25.25 17.61
C LEU A 72 -7.15 26.39 17.50
N THR A 73 -7.22 27.15 16.41
CA THR A 73 -6.39 28.35 16.17
C THR A 73 -7.29 29.55 15.89
N PRO A 74 -7.82 30.20 16.93
CA PRO A 74 -8.81 31.28 16.78
C PRO A 74 -8.31 32.46 15.93
N GLU A 75 -7.00 32.68 15.93
CA GLU A 75 -6.30 33.76 15.22
C GLU A 75 -6.14 33.50 13.71
N LYS A 76 -6.36 32.26 13.24
CA LYS A 76 -6.20 31.90 11.82
C LYS A 76 -7.54 31.96 11.08
N ALA A 77 -7.48 32.26 9.78
CA ALA A 77 -8.65 32.22 8.90
C ALA A 77 -9.33 30.84 8.92
N GLN A 78 -8.52 29.77 8.97
CA GLN A 78 -8.98 28.42 9.26
C GLN A 78 -8.84 28.16 10.76
N LYS A 79 -9.98 28.18 11.46
CA LYS A 79 -10.07 28.13 12.93
C LYS A 79 -9.76 26.76 13.52
N GLU A 80 -9.84 25.72 12.71
CA GLU A 80 -9.66 24.33 13.09
C GLU A 80 -8.78 23.63 12.07
N SER A 81 -7.77 22.90 12.54
CA SER A 81 -6.90 22.09 11.68
C SER A 81 -6.67 20.72 12.29
N PRO A 82 -6.80 19.63 11.50
CA PRO A 82 -6.49 18.29 12.00
C PRO A 82 -4.98 18.17 12.23
N ASP A 83 -4.61 17.63 13.39
CA ASP A 83 -3.27 17.20 13.70
C ASP A 83 -3.24 15.67 13.71
N PHE A 84 -2.58 15.11 12.69
CA PHE A 84 -2.38 13.68 12.52
C PHE A 84 -1.08 13.20 13.19
N ASN A 85 -0.31 14.09 13.83
CA ASN A 85 0.94 13.73 14.52
C ASN A 85 0.64 13.19 15.92
N THR A 86 -0.13 12.12 16.00
CA THR A 86 -0.45 11.43 17.25
C THR A 86 0.37 10.15 17.38
N LEU A 87 0.41 9.58 18.58
CA LEU A 87 1.20 8.38 18.83
C LEU A 87 0.47 7.15 18.30
N HIS A 88 0.94 6.60 17.18
CA HIS A 88 0.42 5.36 16.61
C HIS A 88 1.19 4.14 17.13
N ASN A 89 0.49 3.02 17.31
CA ASN A 89 1.11 1.73 17.63
C ASN A 89 1.19 0.87 16.35
N CYS A 90 2.40 0.74 15.80
CA CYS A 90 2.63 -0.02 14.58
C CYS A 90 3.30 -1.38 14.85
N ARG A 91 3.07 -2.34 13.96
CA ARG A 91 3.89 -3.56 13.92
C ARG A 91 5.29 -3.20 13.42
N ASN A 92 6.31 -3.85 13.95
CA ASN A 92 7.67 -3.65 13.46
C ASN A 92 7.80 -4.26 12.05
N PHE A 93 7.83 -3.39 11.04
CA PHE A 93 7.84 -3.82 9.65
C PHE A 93 9.16 -4.47 9.23
N ASP A 94 10.29 -4.04 9.79
CA ASP A 94 11.60 -4.65 9.51
C ASP A 94 11.64 -6.12 9.92
N LYS A 95 11.07 -6.46 11.08
CA LYS A 95 10.94 -7.86 11.52
C LYS A 95 10.03 -8.68 10.62
N ILE A 96 8.98 -8.09 10.06
CA ILE A 96 8.09 -8.76 9.10
C ILE A 96 8.86 -9.03 7.80
N LEU A 97 9.64 -8.05 7.33
CA LEU A 97 10.47 -8.17 6.14
C LEU A 97 11.56 -9.23 6.30
N GLU A 98 12.28 -9.23 7.42
CA GLU A 98 13.30 -10.21 7.75
C GLU A 98 12.72 -11.62 7.80
N TRP A 99 11.63 -11.83 8.55
CA TRP A 99 10.94 -13.11 8.64
C TRP A 99 10.48 -13.63 7.26
N THR A 100 10.04 -12.73 6.38
CA THR A 100 9.61 -13.11 5.03
C THR A 100 10.79 -13.56 4.17
N LYS A 101 11.91 -12.83 4.23
CA LYS A 101 13.13 -13.16 3.46
C LYS A 101 13.69 -14.52 3.83
N GLU A 102 13.73 -14.84 5.12
CA GLU A 102 14.21 -16.15 5.60
C GLU A 102 13.38 -17.34 5.10
N ARG A 103 12.15 -17.08 4.65
CA ARG A 103 11.15 -18.09 4.30
C ARG A 103 10.68 -17.99 2.86
N GLU A 104 11.34 -17.15 2.07
CA GLU A 104 11.01 -16.98 0.66
C GLU A 104 11.34 -18.27 -0.11
N SER A 105 10.34 -18.82 -0.81
CA SER A 105 10.58 -19.99 -1.67
C SER A 105 11.38 -19.55 -2.90
N PRO A 106 12.42 -20.31 -3.31
CA PRO A 106 13.23 -20.01 -4.50
C PRO A 106 12.41 -19.82 -5.78
N THR A 107 11.21 -20.42 -5.84
CA THR A 107 10.25 -20.33 -6.94
C THR A 107 9.52 -18.99 -7.05
N LEU A 108 9.73 -18.05 -6.12
CA LEU A 108 8.99 -16.78 -6.02
C LEU A 108 9.59 -15.60 -6.77
N HIS A 109 10.59 -15.83 -7.63
CA HIS A 109 11.28 -14.83 -8.45
C HIS A 109 10.42 -13.96 -9.38
N LYS A 110 9.10 -14.17 -9.47
CA LYS A 110 8.17 -13.39 -10.31
C LYS A 110 7.49 -12.22 -9.60
N LEU A 111 7.72 -12.01 -8.31
CA LEU A 111 7.15 -10.87 -7.60
C LEU A 111 8.10 -9.67 -7.62
N PRO A 112 7.57 -8.42 -7.57
CA PRO A 112 8.39 -7.25 -7.35
C PRO A 112 9.23 -7.46 -6.11
N ASN A 113 10.49 -7.01 -6.15
CA ASN A 113 11.40 -7.13 -5.03
C ASN A 113 10.71 -6.63 -3.75
N LEU A 114 10.52 -7.52 -2.77
CA LEU A 114 9.86 -7.20 -1.50
C LEU A 114 10.49 -5.98 -0.81
N TYR A 115 11.78 -5.75 -1.08
CA TYR A 115 12.54 -4.60 -0.61
C TYR A 115 12.20 -3.31 -1.36
N SER A 116 11.97 -3.34 -2.67
CA SER A 116 11.57 -2.13 -3.42
C SER A 116 10.18 -1.67 -3.01
N LEU A 117 9.26 -2.61 -2.75
CA LEU A 117 7.92 -2.30 -2.24
C LEU A 117 7.91 -1.67 -0.84
N SER A 118 8.99 -1.83 -0.07
CA SER A 118 9.10 -1.30 1.31
C SER A 118 9.75 0.08 1.42
N ARG A 119 10.36 0.59 0.34
CA ARG A 119 11.20 1.80 0.35
C ARG A 119 10.79 2.87 -0.66
N GLU A 120 9.70 2.63 -1.38
CA GLU A 120 9.10 3.59 -2.33
C GLU A 120 7.95 4.38 -1.67
#